data_AF-A0A7K4GNA1-F1
#
_entry.id   AF-A0A7K4GNA1-F1
#
_cell.length_a   1.000
_cell.length_b   1.000
_cell.length_c   1.000
_cell.angle_alpha   90.00
_cell.angle_beta   90.00
_cell.angle_gamma   90.00
#
_symmetry.space_group_name_H-M   'P 1'
#
loop_
_entity.id
_entity.type
_entity.pdbx_description
1 polymer ?
#
loop_
_entity_poly.entity_id
_entity_poly.type
_entity_poly.pdbx_seq_one_letter_code
_entity_poly.pdbx_strand_id
1 'polypeptide(L)'
;MKLNLSDLNNGNVYLGDKLNVRTSYNFDEDSSILWSGIRLLTHPPCLKELQITKEEIFSKGRFEKGEYIREKSLLIKNNVIPTIKSRNLEYEIKLILRLPHPHNPNDDLVINKTQKIEIKAKDSTQQVIKPNPLSLSISGLNINLTKDVYRPGETIKINFSSEELKQVEIRLLQKANIICYCEAYGQTCSKVEELPPAIAGDSKTSDMNKDFLLLKVPEIAQPSHNYLWEPHEKEFWGMKYGSYVKWSLMLIGKPKPEYGKEPIRFEVPITIIGKPVGEDDLGAALFSKDTAGAPSIFDDVSSKFQKVYKITSIDSDIEKYSIKIKNTSKEALLGVSVNISGLQEGLFETAPTLTGFHRWEAGEEKEIVYNTKQNITALISVLDDNSQKTIRIQTPLASNFF
;
A
#
# COMPACT_ATOMS: atom_id res chain seq x y z
N MET A 1 -20.94 -19.97 8.29
CA MET A 1 -20.68 -18.59 7.83
C MET A 1 -19.71 -18.62 6.66
N LYS A 2 -19.91 -17.78 5.63
CA LYS A 2 -19.00 -17.68 4.47
C LYS A 2 -18.50 -16.24 4.31
N LEU A 3 -17.19 -16.09 4.14
CA LEU A 3 -16.53 -14.81 3.89
C LEU A 3 -15.87 -14.84 2.51
N ASN A 4 -16.12 -13.80 1.72
CA ASN A 4 -15.46 -13.57 0.44
C ASN A 4 -14.72 -12.24 0.45
N LEU A 5 -13.55 -12.24 -0.17
CA LEU A 5 -12.69 -11.09 -0.38
C LEU A 5 -12.35 -11.05 -1.86
N SER A 6 -12.62 -9.94 -2.52
CA SER A 6 -12.31 -9.73 -3.93
C SER A 6 -11.67 -8.38 -4.14
N ASP A 7 -10.46 -8.40 -4.68
CA ASP A 7 -9.80 -7.25 -5.28
C ASP A 7 -10.54 -6.79 -6.56
N LEU A 8 -10.94 -5.52 -6.60
CA LEU A 8 -11.59 -4.91 -7.77
C LEU A 8 -10.58 -4.34 -8.78
N ASN A 9 -9.28 -4.34 -8.46
CA ASN A 9 -8.19 -3.87 -9.32
C ASN A 9 -7.52 -5.01 -10.13
N ASN A 10 -8.12 -6.20 -10.18
CA ASN A 10 -7.61 -7.36 -10.94
C ASN A 10 -6.16 -7.77 -10.57
N GLY A 11 -5.79 -7.66 -9.30
CA GLY A 11 -4.52 -8.13 -8.75
C GLY A 11 -3.36 -7.15 -8.84
N ASN A 12 -3.53 -5.98 -9.46
CA ASN A 12 -2.47 -4.98 -9.61
C ASN A 12 -2.93 -3.59 -9.15
N VAL A 13 -2.11 -2.92 -8.35
CA VAL A 13 -2.33 -1.52 -7.94
C VAL A 13 -1.03 -0.73 -8.05
N TYR A 14 -1.10 0.55 -8.42
CA TYR A 14 0.07 1.40 -8.52
C TYR A 14 0.28 2.23 -7.25
N LEU A 15 1.52 2.61 -6.98
CA LEU A 15 1.86 3.56 -5.92
C LEU A 15 1.11 4.88 -6.12
N GLY A 16 0.46 5.37 -5.06
CA GLY A 16 -0.36 6.58 -5.05
C GLY A 16 -1.84 6.34 -5.38
N ASP A 17 -2.21 5.15 -5.85
CA ASP A 17 -3.60 4.81 -6.18
C ASP A 17 -4.33 4.13 -5.03
N LYS A 18 -5.65 4.00 -5.19
CA LYS A 18 -6.53 3.29 -4.26
C LYS A 18 -6.67 1.84 -4.69
N LEU A 19 -6.40 0.94 -3.74
CA LEU A 19 -6.78 -0.46 -3.81
C LEU A 19 -8.23 -0.60 -3.37
N ASN A 20 -9.12 -0.92 -4.30
CA ASN A 20 -10.54 -1.09 -4.08
C ASN A 20 -10.86 -2.57 -3.84
N VAL A 21 -11.58 -2.83 -2.76
CA VAL A 21 -11.79 -4.17 -2.23
C VAL A 21 -13.26 -4.32 -1.93
N ARG A 22 -13.85 -5.40 -2.45
CA ARG A 22 -15.21 -5.82 -2.10
C ARG A 22 -15.13 -7.00 -1.15
N THR A 23 -15.87 -6.91 -0.06
CA THR A 23 -16.04 -7.98 0.92
C THR A 23 -17.50 -8.40 0.95
N SER A 24 -17.75 -9.70 1.04
CA SER A 24 -19.09 -10.26 1.24
C SER A 24 -19.09 -11.18 2.45
N TYR A 25 -20.07 -10.95 3.33
CA TYR A 25 -20.32 -11.67 4.57
C TYR A 25 -21.66 -12.36 4.43
N ASN A 26 -21.67 -13.69 4.51
CA ASN A 26 -22.90 -14.47 4.54
C ASN A 26 -23.02 -15.17 5.90
N PHE A 27 -23.92 -14.64 6.74
CA PHE A 27 -24.25 -15.18 8.05
C PHE A 27 -25.38 -16.20 7.90
N ASP A 28 -25.15 -17.43 8.36
CA ASP A 28 -26.15 -18.52 8.27
C ASP A 28 -27.22 -18.43 9.38
N GLU A 29 -26.96 -17.63 10.42
CA GLU A 29 -27.79 -17.35 11.58
C GLU A 29 -27.51 -15.94 12.11
N ASP A 30 -28.39 -15.42 12.96
CA ASP A 30 -28.20 -14.13 13.60
C ASP A 30 -26.91 -14.14 14.44
N SER A 31 -26.01 -13.22 14.14
CA SER A 31 -24.63 -13.29 14.60
C SER A 31 -24.22 -12.00 15.30
N SER A 32 -23.48 -12.13 16.39
CA SER A 32 -22.79 -11.00 17.01
C SER A 32 -21.35 -10.97 16.54
N ILE A 33 -20.86 -9.79 16.14
CA ILE A 33 -19.47 -9.58 15.76
C ILE A 33 -18.80 -8.63 16.75
N LEU A 34 -17.51 -8.84 16.96
CA LEU A 34 -16.68 -7.96 17.78
C LEU A 34 -15.99 -6.90 16.93
N TRP A 35 -15.51 -7.29 15.75
CA TRP A 35 -14.81 -6.40 14.83
C TRP A 35 -14.63 -7.04 13.46
N SER A 36 -14.65 -6.26 12.38
CA SER A 36 -14.16 -6.70 11.08
C SER A 36 -13.45 -5.58 10.33
N GLY A 37 -12.37 -5.95 9.64
CA GLY A 37 -11.64 -5.02 8.80
C GLY A 37 -10.67 -5.73 7.87
N ILE A 38 -10.09 -4.94 6.97
CA ILE A 38 -9.07 -5.37 6.02
C ILE A 38 -7.72 -4.79 6.42
N ARG A 39 -6.67 -5.59 6.21
CA ARG A 39 -5.28 -5.19 6.44
C ARG A 39 -4.47 -5.49 5.20
N LEU A 40 -3.66 -4.52 4.76
CA LEU A 40 -2.63 -4.75 3.76
C LEU A 40 -1.35 -5.13 4.50
N LEU A 41 -0.86 -6.33 4.24
CA LEU A 41 0.28 -6.94 4.92
C LEU A 41 1.40 -7.21 3.93
N THR A 42 2.63 -7.19 4.44
CA THR A 42 3.82 -7.67 3.73
C THR A 42 4.66 -8.53 4.67
N HIS A 43 5.33 -9.51 4.08
CA HIS A 43 6.25 -10.41 4.78
C HIS A 43 7.67 -10.20 4.24
N PRO A 44 8.31 -9.07 4.56
CA PRO A 44 9.66 -8.80 4.12
C PRO A 44 10.64 -9.84 4.70
N PRO A 45 11.79 -10.07 4.04
CA PRO A 45 12.82 -11.02 4.51
C PRO A 45 13.41 -10.75 5.90
N CYS A 46 13.04 -9.66 6.58
CA CYS A 46 13.35 -9.44 7.99
C CYS A 46 12.47 -10.21 8.99
N LEU A 47 11.69 -11.19 8.51
CA LEU A 47 10.96 -12.19 9.30
C LEU A 47 9.89 -11.63 10.27
N LYS A 48 9.36 -10.43 9.99
CA LYS A 48 8.24 -9.83 10.73
C LYS A 48 7.14 -9.40 9.77
N GLU A 49 5.91 -9.85 10.02
CA GLU A 49 4.72 -9.35 9.34
C GLU A 49 4.60 -7.84 9.60
N LEU A 50 4.53 -7.05 8.52
CA LEU A 50 4.33 -5.60 8.62
C LEU A 50 2.96 -5.25 8.06
N GLN A 51 2.23 -4.48 8.85
CA GLN A 51 0.97 -3.88 8.43
C GLN A 51 1.25 -2.53 7.77
N ILE A 52 0.95 -2.44 6.47
CA ILE A 52 1.15 -1.22 5.67
C ILE A 52 0.03 -0.23 5.92
N THR A 53 -1.20 -0.73 5.88
CA THR A 53 -2.42 0.04 6.11
C THR A 53 -3.54 -0.90 6.55
N LYS A 54 -4.55 -0.34 7.20
CA LYS A 54 -5.75 -1.06 7.64
C LYS A 54 -6.97 -0.17 7.42
N GLU A 55 -8.11 -0.80 7.21
CA GLU A 55 -9.40 -0.13 7.16
C GLU A 55 -10.43 -0.97 7.92
N GLU A 56 -11.23 -0.32 8.75
CA GLU A 56 -12.34 -0.97 9.45
C GLU A 56 -13.55 -1.09 8.51
N ILE A 57 -14.20 -2.25 8.53
CA ILE A 57 -15.46 -2.48 7.80
C ILE A 57 -16.63 -2.44 8.76
N PHE A 58 -16.57 -3.21 9.85
CA PHE A 58 -17.61 -3.25 10.86
C PHE A 58 -17.03 -3.13 12.27
N SER A 59 -17.66 -2.28 13.07
CA SER A 59 -17.48 -2.22 14.52
C SER A 59 -18.28 -3.32 15.22
N LYS A 60 -18.18 -3.37 16.55
CA LYS A 60 -18.93 -4.33 17.38
C LYS A 60 -20.44 -4.17 17.16
N GLY A 61 -21.14 -5.29 16.93
CA GLY A 61 -22.54 -5.23 16.54
C GLY A 61 -23.26 -6.57 16.44
N ARG A 62 -24.57 -6.52 16.13
CA ARG A 62 -25.42 -7.67 15.85
C ARG A 62 -25.96 -7.61 14.44
N PHE A 63 -26.04 -8.76 13.78
CA PHE A 63 -26.46 -8.89 12.39
C PHE A 63 -27.53 -9.96 12.28
N GLU A 64 -28.62 -9.64 11.57
CA GLU A 64 -29.57 -10.64 11.12
C GLU A 64 -28.91 -11.61 10.13
N LYS A 65 -29.36 -12.86 10.09
CA LYS A 65 -28.99 -13.85 9.07
C LYS A 65 -29.14 -13.27 7.67
N GLY A 66 -28.08 -13.37 6.86
CA GLY A 66 -28.12 -12.96 5.46
C GLY A 66 -26.79 -12.46 4.91
N GLU A 67 -26.85 -11.85 3.73
CA GLU A 67 -25.69 -11.33 3.01
C GLU A 67 -25.50 -9.82 3.20
N TYR A 68 -24.26 -9.43 3.51
CA TYR A 68 -23.81 -8.04 3.64
C TYR A 68 -22.57 -7.83 2.78
N ILE A 69 -22.58 -6.83 1.91
CA ILE A 69 -21.52 -6.54 0.94
C ILE A 69 -20.97 -5.13 1.18
N ARG A 70 -19.65 -5.00 1.35
CA ARG A 70 -19.00 -3.70 1.59
C ARG A 70 -17.82 -3.50 0.67
N GLU A 71 -17.72 -2.30 0.12
CA GLU A 71 -16.60 -1.84 -0.68
C GLU A 71 -15.78 -0.83 0.10
N LYS A 72 -14.47 -1.05 0.15
CA LYS A 72 -13.52 -0.15 0.81
C LYS A 72 -12.35 0.12 -0.11
N SER A 73 -11.78 1.32 0.03
CA SER A 73 -10.62 1.77 -0.72
C SER A 73 -9.45 2.02 0.22
N LEU A 74 -8.35 1.31 0.02
CA LEU A 74 -7.10 1.51 0.74
C LEU A 74 -6.15 2.35 -0.11
N LEU A 75 -5.75 3.54 0.37
CA LEU A 75 -4.76 4.36 -0.33
C LEU A 75 -3.35 3.74 -0.19
N ILE A 76 -2.73 3.40 -1.32
CA ILE A 76 -1.35 2.94 -1.36
C ILE A 76 -0.43 4.16 -1.44
N LYS A 77 0.29 4.46 -0.36
CA LYS A 77 1.17 5.63 -0.31
C LYS A 77 2.38 5.47 -1.24
N ASN A 78 2.90 6.59 -1.74
CA ASN A 78 4.07 6.62 -2.63
C ASN A 78 5.37 6.11 -2.00
N ASN A 79 5.46 6.07 -0.67
CA ASN A 79 6.63 5.57 0.05
C ASN A 79 6.59 4.04 0.28
N VAL A 80 5.50 3.36 -0.10
CA VAL A 80 5.42 1.90 -0.08
C VAL A 80 6.38 1.35 -1.12
N ILE A 81 7.09 0.28 -0.79
CA ILE A 81 7.99 -0.39 -1.72
C ILE A 81 7.16 -1.18 -2.72
N PRO A 82 7.43 -1.12 -4.04
CA PRO A 82 6.79 -2.00 -5.00
C PRO A 82 7.03 -3.48 -4.69
N THR A 83 6.20 -4.37 -5.21
CA THR A 83 6.43 -5.82 -5.17
C THR A 83 7.73 -6.17 -5.89
N ILE A 84 8.62 -6.89 -5.20
CA ILE A 84 9.89 -7.37 -5.77
C ILE A 84 9.98 -8.89 -5.54
N LYS A 85 9.43 -9.66 -6.48
CA LYS A 85 9.38 -11.14 -6.41
C LYS A 85 10.77 -11.76 -6.23
N SER A 86 11.79 -11.22 -6.91
CA SER A 86 13.17 -11.72 -6.82
C SER A 86 13.80 -11.57 -5.42
N ARG A 87 13.21 -10.77 -4.54
CA ARG A 87 13.68 -10.56 -3.16
C ARG A 87 12.61 -10.93 -2.12
N ASN A 88 11.64 -11.77 -2.50
CA ASN A 88 10.53 -12.22 -1.63
C ASN A 88 9.75 -11.08 -0.96
N LEU A 89 9.57 -9.95 -1.66
CA LEU A 89 8.75 -8.85 -1.18
C LEU A 89 7.39 -8.91 -1.88
N GLU A 90 6.42 -9.55 -1.22
CA GLU A 90 5.05 -9.73 -1.69
C GLU A 90 4.04 -9.11 -0.72
N TYR A 91 2.91 -8.66 -1.27
CA TYR A 91 1.81 -8.09 -0.49
C TYR A 91 0.59 -9.01 -0.51
N GLU A 92 -0.12 -9.03 0.59
CA GLU A 92 -1.44 -9.67 0.69
C GLU A 92 -2.42 -8.77 1.41
N ILE A 93 -3.67 -8.80 0.95
CA ILE A 93 -4.78 -8.25 1.71
C ILE A 93 -5.40 -9.35 2.54
N LYS A 94 -5.64 -9.06 3.81
CA LYS A 94 -6.24 -9.97 4.77
C LYS A 94 -7.52 -9.36 5.32
N LEU A 95 -8.65 -9.98 4.99
CA LEU A 95 -9.93 -9.74 5.64
C LEU A 95 -9.94 -10.52 6.96
N ILE A 96 -10.28 -9.84 8.04
CA ILE A 96 -10.40 -10.41 9.38
C ILE A 96 -11.80 -10.14 9.90
N LEU A 97 -12.41 -11.16 10.47
CA LEU A 97 -13.64 -11.08 11.24
C LEU A 97 -13.40 -11.70 12.61
N ARG A 98 -13.74 -10.96 13.67
CA ARG A 98 -13.70 -11.42 15.05
C ARG A 98 -15.11 -11.63 15.56
N LEU A 99 -15.34 -12.81 16.13
CA LEU A 99 -16.58 -13.25 16.73
C LEU A 99 -16.32 -13.59 18.20
N PRO A 100 -17.33 -13.47 19.08
CA PRO A 100 -17.22 -13.99 20.44
C PRO A 100 -17.01 -15.50 20.40
N HIS A 101 -16.07 -16.01 21.20
CA HIS A 101 -15.82 -17.45 21.23
C HIS A 101 -16.95 -18.20 21.95
N PRO A 102 -17.49 -19.30 21.38
CA PRO A 102 -18.72 -19.94 21.87
C PRO A 102 -18.60 -20.54 23.27
N HIS A 103 -17.39 -20.91 23.70
CA HIS A 103 -17.12 -21.58 24.98
C HIS A 103 -16.21 -20.81 25.94
N ASN A 104 -15.57 -19.73 25.48
CA ASN A 104 -14.56 -19.02 26.27
C ASN A 104 -14.77 -17.50 26.11
N PRO A 105 -15.34 -16.81 27.10
CA PRO A 105 -15.61 -15.38 26.98
C PRO A 105 -14.34 -14.51 26.94
N ASN A 106 -13.18 -15.08 27.25
CA ASN A 106 -11.90 -14.36 27.25
C ASN A 106 -11.12 -14.48 25.92
N ASP A 107 -11.65 -15.22 24.94
CA ASP A 107 -10.99 -15.42 23.65
C ASP A 107 -11.93 -15.05 22.49
N ASP A 108 -11.33 -14.72 21.36
CA ASP A 108 -12.03 -14.32 20.14
C ASP A 108 -11.92 -15.44 19.10
N LEU A 109 -13.04 -15.84 18.48
CA LEU A 109 -12.99 -16.65 17.28
C LEU A 109 -12.63 -15.75 16.08
N VAL A 110 -11.45 -15.99 15.48
CA VAL A 110 -10.96 -15.21 14.34
C VAL A 110 -11.10 -16.00 13.04
N ILE A 111 -11.88 -15.46 12.11
CA ILE A 111 -12.00 -15.97 10.74
C ILE A 111 -11.25 -15.02 9.81
N ASN A 112 -10.42 -15.55 8.92
CA ASN A 112 -9.68 -14.73 7.97
C ASN A 112 -9.78 -15.26 6.53
N LYS A 113 -9.59 -14.34 5.59
CA LYS A 113 -9.41 -14.62 4.16
C LYS A 113 -8.29 -13.73 3.62
N THR A 114 -7.40 -14.31 2.84
CA THR A 114 -6.27 -13.61 2.25
C THR A 114 -6.33 -13.65 0.72
N GLN A 115 -5.83 -12.59 0.09
CA GLN A 115 -5.64 -12.52 -1.35
C GLN A 115 -4.32 -11.81 -1.64
N LYS A 116 -3.52 -12.34 -2.57
CA LYS A 116 -2.26 -11.72 -2.99
C LYS A 116 -2.52 -10.52 -3.87
N ILE A 117 -1.68 -9.49 -3.73
CA ILE A 117 -1.75 -8.25 -4.51
C ILE A 117 -0.34 -7.87 -4.99
N GLU A 118 -0.26 -7.40 -6.22
CA GLU A 118 0.97 -6.85 -6.79
C GLU A 118 0.91 -5.31 -6.78
N ILE A 119 1.82 -4.69 -6.04
CA ILE A 119 2.00 -3.24 -5.99
C ILE A 119 3.08 -2.86 -6.98
N LYS A 120 2.75 -2.02 -7.96
CA LYS A 120 3.68 -1.55 -8.99
C LYS A 120 4.09 -0.11 -8.72
N ALA A 121 5.36 0.19 -8.97
CA ALA A 121 5.76 1.59 -9.12
C ALA A 121 5.00 2.17 -10.30
N LYS A 122 4.52 3.41 -10.18
CA LYS A 122 4.25 4.19 -11.38
C LYS A 122 5.59 4.38 -12.06
N ASP A 123 5.70 3.98 -13.32
CA ASP A 123 6.84 4.36 -14.15
C ASP A 123 6.88 5.88 -14.08
N SER A 124 7.88 6.39 -13.36
CA SER A 124 7.90 7.78 -12.93
C SER A 124 7.51 8.67 -14.09
N THR A 125 6.57 9.58 -13.88
CA THR A 125 6.49 10.82 -14.64
C THR A 125 7.90 11.39 -14.70
N GLN A 126 8.58 11.12 -15.81
CA GLN A 126 9.79 11.76 -16.31
C GLN A 126 10.60 12.50 -15.23
N GLN A 127 11.27 11.80 -14.32
CA GLN A 127 12.54 12.37 -13.87
C GLN A 127 13.48 12.20 -15.05
N VAL A 128 13.53 13.22 -15.91
CA VAL A 128 14.54 13.35 -16.95
C VAL A 128 15.87 13.52 -16.22
N ILE A 129 16.47 12.41 -15.80
CA ILE A 129 17.84 12.41 -15.29
C ILE A 129 18.69 12.78 -16.49
N LYS A 130 19.20 14.02 -16.48
CA LYS A 130 20.04 14.53 -17.56
C LYS A 130 21.33 13.70 -17.58
N PRO A 131 21.64 13.02 -18.69
CA PRO A 131 22.87 12.25 -18.80
C PRO A 131 24.07 13.19 -18.77
N ASN A 132 25.09 12.84 -18.00
CA ASN A 132 26.35 13.57 -17.94
C ASN A 132 27.49 12.70 -18.47
N PRO A 133 28.35 13.24 -19.35
CA PRO A 133 29.57 12.54 -19.73
C PRO A 133 30.49 12.42 -18.52
N LEU A 134 31.23 11.32 -18.45
CA LEU A 134 32.08 11.02 -17.32
C LEU A 134 33.48 10.70 -17.82
N SER A 135 34.47 11.48 -17.40
CA SER A 135 35.88 11.31 -17.75
C SER A 135 36.69 11.15 -16.48
N LEU A 136 37.48 10.09 -16.40
CA LEU A 136 38.32 9.76 -15.26
C LEU A 136 39.71 9.39 -15.74
N SER A 137 40.73 9.79 -14.97
CA SER A 137 42.12 9.39 -15.19
C SER A 137 42.68 8.92 -13.86
N ILE A 138 43.03 7.64 -13.77
CA ILE A 138 43.57 7.03 -12.55
C ILE A 138 44.70 6.09 -12.96
N SER A 139 45.89 6.30 -12.38
CA SER A 139 47.05 5.40 -12.51
C SER A 139 47.35 4.98 -13.97
N GLY A 140 47.46 5.96 -14.86
CA GLY A 140 47.80 5.73 -16.27
C GLY A 140 46.66 5.17 -17.14
N LEU A 141 45.44 5.01 -16.59
CA LEU A 141 44.23 4.63 -17.32
C LEU A 141 43.28 5.83 -17.42
N ASN A 142 43.06 6.27 -18.65
CA ASN A 142 42.03 7.26 -18.96
C ASN A 142 40.78 6.54 -19.44
N ILE A 143 39.63 6.87 -18.86
CA ILE A 143 38.33 6.33 -19.24
C ILE A 143 37.37 7.46 -19.50
N ASN A 144 36.65 7.37 -20.62
CA ASN A 144 35.66 8.34 -21.02
C ASN A 144 34.36 7.63 -21.42
N LEU A 145 33.29 7.99 -20.72
CA LEU A 145 31.92 7.57 -20.96
C LEU A 145 31.14 8.75 -21.54
N THR A 146 30.38 8.48 -22.60
CA THR A 146 29.52 9.50 -23.22
C THR A 146 28.37 9.94 -22.31
N LYS A 147 27.96 9.06 -21.39
CA LYS A 147 26.92 9.30 -20.39
C LYS A 147 27.05 8.35 -19.19
N ASP A 148 26.38 8.69 -18.11
CA ASP A 148 26.26 7.91 -16.87
C ASP A 148 24.87 7.26 -16.69
N VAL A 149 23.90 7.59 -17.56
CA VAL A 149 22.53 7.06 -17.55
C VAL A 149 22.27 6.12 -18.73
N TYR A 150 21.83 4.90 -18.43
CA TYR A 150 21.58 3.83 -19.40
C TYR A 150 20.21 3.18 -19.22
N ARG A 151 19.75 2.45 -20.23
CA ARG A 151 18.50 1.66 -20.19
C ARG A 151 18.78 0.15 -20.27
N PRO A 152 17.87 -0.70 -19.76
CA PRO A 152 17.94 -2.15 -20.01
C PRO A 152 18.03 -2.47 -21.50
N GLY A 153 18.99 -3.30 -21.89
CA GLY A 153 19.29 -3.65 -23.29
C GLY A 153 20.24 -2.70 -24.02
N GLU A 154 20.53 -1.52 -23.46
CA GLU A 154 21.45 -0.55 -24.06
C GLU A 154 22.91 -1.01 -23.98
N THR A 155 23.74 -0.61 -24.96
CA THR A 155 25.18 -0.89 -24.95
C THR A 155 25.96 0.32 -24.46
N ILE A 156 26.74 0.12 -23.40
CA ILE A 156 27.68 1.08 -22.85
C ILE A 156 28.94 1.06 -23.70
N LYS A 157 29.25 2.18 -24.35
CA LYS A 157 30.54 2.39 -25.03
C LYS A 157 31.50 3.08 -24.07
N ILE A 158 32.59 2.40 -23.74
CA ILE A 158 33.58 2.84 -22.77
C ILE A 158 34.87 3.07 -23.52
N ASN A 159 35.21 4.34 -23.75
CA ASN A 159 36.47 4.68 -24.38
C ASN A 159 37.57 4.60 -23.32
N PHE A 160 38.71 4.01 -23.67
CA PHE A 160 39.84 3.92 -22.76
C PHE A 160 41.15 4.18 -23.50
N SER A 161 42.14 4.75 -22.80
CA SER A 161 43.51 4.84 -23.28
C SER A 161 44.48 4.61 -22.12
N SER A 162 45.57 3.90 -22.38
CA SER A 162 46.61 3.64 -21.40
C SER A 162 47.90 3.17 -22.06
N GLU A 163 49.02 3.72 -21.61
CA GLU A 163 50.37 3.31 -22.05
C GLU A 163 50.99 2.26 -21.13
N GLU A 164 50.54 2.19 -19.87
CA GLU A 164 51.16 1.42 -18.77
C GLU A 164 50.51 0.04 -18.56
N LEU A 165 49.29 -0.16 -19.07
CA LEU A 165 48.51 -1.39 -18.87
C LEU A 165 48.72 -2.42 -19.98
N LYS A 166 48.63 -3.71 -19.62
CA LYS A 166 48.64 -4.84 -20.55
C LYS A 166 47.22 -5.36 -20.84
N GLN A 167 46.30 -5.15 -19.91
CA GLN A 167 44.93 -5.64 -20.02
C GLN A 167 43.99 -4.70 -19.26
N VAL A 168 42.82 -4.45 -19.86
CA VAL A 168 41.70 -3.75 -19.24
C VAL A 168 40.49 -4.67 -19.22
N GLU A 169 39.87 -4.80 -18.07
CA GLU A 169 38.63 -5.53 -17.85
C GLU A 169 37.61 -4.62 -17.18
N ILE A 170 36.37 -4.69 -17.64
CA ILE A 170 35.26 -3.89 -17.15
C ILE A 170 34.12 -4.83 -16.77
N ARG A 171 33.61 -4.69 -15.55
CA ARG A 171 32.47 -5.46 -15.05
C ARG A 171 31.34 -4.53 -14.68
N LEU A 172 30.13 -4.83 -15.15
CA LEU A 172 28.91 -4.20 -14.68
C LEU A 172 28.47 -4.90 -13.39
N LEU A 173 28.44 -4.16 -12.29
CA LEU A 173 28.03 -4.64 -10.98
C LEU A 173 26.64 -4.14 -10.64
N GLN A 174 25.83 -5.03 -10.08
CA GLN A 174 24.53 -4.72 -9.49
C GLN A 174 24.59 -4.96 -7.98
N LYS A 175 24.53 -3.90 -7.19
CA LYS A 175 24.32 -3.98 -5.73
C LYS A 175 22.85 -3.80 -5.43
N ALA A 176 22.20 -4.89 -5.04
CA ALA A 176 20.74 -4.97 -4.91
C ALA A 176 20.37 -5.63 -3.58
N ASN A 177 19.83 -4.86 -2.64
CA ASN A 177 19.52 -5.37 -1.29
C ASN A 177 18.19 -4.85 -0.75
N ILE A 178 17.72 -5.53 0.29
CA ILE A 178 16.67 -5.05 1.19
C ILE A 178 17.34 -4.50 2.44
N ILE A 179 16.93 -3.30 2.84
CA ILE A 179 17.37 -2.66 4.08
C ILE A 179 16.31 -2.94 5.13
N CYS A 180 16.72 -3.37 6.31
CA CYS A 180 15.85 -3.49 7.46
C CYS A 180 16.52 -2.80 8.64
N TYR A 181 15.85 -1.79 9.19
CA TYR A 181 16.27 -1.10 10.39
C TYR A 181 15.34 -1.47 11.53
N CYS A 182 15.93 -1.93 12.62
CA CYS A 182 15.24 -2.36 13.81
C CYS A 182 15.99 -1.84 15.03
N GLU A 183 15.28 -1.32 16.02
CA GLU A 183 15.88 -0.83 17.25
C GLU A 183 16.65 -1.94 17.99
N ALA A 184 17.80 -1.57 18.55
CA ALA A 184 18.83 -2.48 19.08
C ALA A 184 18.39 -3.38 20.26
N TYR A 185 17.19 -3.17 20.82
CA TYR A 185 16.69 -3.90 22.00
C TYR A 185 15.43 -4.74 21.73
N GLY A 186 14.96 -4.82 20.48
CA GLY A 186 13.83 -5.67 20.10
C GLY A 186 14.28 -7.08 19.71
N GLN A 187 13.83 -8.12 20.41
CA GLN A 187 14.10 -9.54 20.12
C GLN A 187 13.56 -10.06 18.76
N THR A 188 13.03 -9.22 17.88
CA THR A 188 12.07 -9.65 16.85
C THR A 188 12.41 -9.27 15.41
N CYS A 189 13.64 -8.83 15.13
CA CYS A 189 14.03 -8.47 13.77
C CYS A 189 15.41 -8.98 13.40
N SER A 190 15.48 -9.76 12.32
CA SER A 190 16.74 -10.24 11.78
C SER A 190 17.34 -9.17 10.86
N LYS A 191 18.60 -8.81 11.11
CA LYS A 191 19.39 -8.04 10.17
C LYS A 191 19.52 -8.87 8.89
N VAL A 192 19.02 -8.34 7.77
CA VAL A 192 19.24 -8.96 6.45
C VAL A 192 20.70 -8.76 6.09
N GLU A 193 21.40 -9.86 5.80
CA GLU A 193 22.80 -9.80 5.35
C GLU A 193 22.84 -9.10 3.99
N GLU A 194 23.72 -8.10 3.84
CA GLU A 194 23.90 -7.45 2.55
C GLU A 194 24.56 -8.43 1.60
N LEU A 195 23.87 -8.76 0.51
CA LEU A 195 24.45 -9.55 -0.56
C LEU A 195 25.55 -8.74 -1.26
N PRO A 196 26.69 -9.38 -1.59
CA PRO A 196 27.73 -8.74 -2.37
C PRO A 196 27.21 -8.35 -3.76
N PRO A 197 27.81 -7.35 -4.42
CA PRO A 197 27.42 -6.96 -5.77
C PRO A 197 27.52 -8.13 -6.75
N ALA A 198 26.47 -8.36 -7.53
CA ALA A 198 26.45 -9.39 -8.57
C ALA A 198 27.07 -8.84 -9.86
N ILE A 199 27.84 -9.65 -10.58
CA ILE A 199 28.36 -9.30 -11.91
C ILE A 199 27.25 -9.55 -12.93
N ALA A 200 26.72 -8.49 -13.50
CA ALA A 200 25.65 -8.51 -14.50
C ALA A 200 26.17 -8.57 -15.95
N GLY A 201 27.46 -8.30 -16.16
CA GLY A 201 28.14 -8.44 -17.43
C GLY A 201 29.62 -8.06 -17.32
N ASP A 202 30.44 -8.55 -18.24
CA ASP A 202 31.87 -8.25 -18.30
C ASP A 202 32.37 -8.06 -19.75
N SER A 203 33.44 -7.29 -19.90
CA SER A 203 34.16 -7.11 -21.16
C SER A 203 35.64 -6.91 -20.87
N LYS A 204 36.52 -7.61 -21.60
CA LYS A 204 37.97 -7.51 -21.42
C LYS A 204 38.71 -7.40 -22.75
N THR A 205 39.83 -6.70 -22.75
CA THR A 205 40.76 -6.63 -23.88
C THR A 205 42.20 -6.63 -23.41
N SER A 206 43.06 -7.28 -24.19
CA SER A 206 44.52 -7.18 -24.07
C SER A 206 45.14 -6.41 -25.24
N ASP A 207 44.31 -6.02 -26.21
CA ASP A 207 44.70 -5.10 -27.27
C ASP A 207 44.50 -3.67 -26.77
N MET A 208 45.60 -2.99 -26.50
CA MET A 208 45.65 -1.62 -25.99
C MET A 208 45.57 -0.58 -27.11
N ASN A 209 45.64 -0.99 -28.38
CA ASN A 209 45.37 -0.12 -29.54
C ASN A 209 43.87 0.04 -29.80
N LYS A 210 43.04 -0.74 -29.11
CA LYS A 210 41.60 -0.66 -29.20
C LYS A 210 41.12 0.50 -28.33
N ASP A 211 40.57 1.55 -28.92
CA ASP A 211 40.18 2.75 -28.18
C ASP A 211 38.92 2.60 -27.32
N PHE A 212 38.17 1.48 -27.45
CA PHE A 212 36.90 1.30 -26.76
C PHE A 212 36.52 -0.16 -26.46
N LEU A 213 35.72 -0.32 -25.41
CA LEU A 213 35.00 -1.54 -25.05
C LEU A 213 33.48 -1.31 -25.14
N LEU A 214 32.75 -2.37 -25.43
CA LEU A 214 31.29 -2.38 -25.48
C LEU A 214 30.77 -3.35 -24.42
N LEU A 215 29.83 -2.90 -23.61
CA LEU A 215 29.21 -3.70 -22.55
C LEU A 215 27.69 -3.57 -22.63
N LYS A 216 26.97 -4.68 -22.88
CA LYS A 216 25.50 -4.66 -22.99
C LYS A 216 24.87 -4.72 -21.59
N VAL A 217 23.98 -3.79 -21.29
CA VAL A 217 23.13 -3.85 -20.10
C VAL A 217 22.09 -4.96 -20.30
N PRO A 218 21.89 -5.88 -19.34
CA PRO A 218 20.88 -6.92 -19.45
C PRO A 218 19.48 -6.35 -19.70
N GLU A 219 18.67 -7.04 -20.51
CA GLU A 219 17.30 -6.60 -20.82
C GLU A 219 16.36 -6.70 -19.62
N ILE A 220 16.65 -7.63 -18.70
CA ILE A 220 15.95 -7.82 -17.42
C ILE A 220 16.54 -6.97 -16.28
N ALA A 221 17.42 -6.00 -16.59
CA ALA A 221 18.04 -5.16 -15.58
C ALA A 221 16.99 -4.34 -14.83
N GLN A 222 16.98 -4.46 -13.49
CA GLN A 222 16.11 -3.64 -12.65
C GLN A 222 16.61 -2.19 -12.63
N PRO A 223 15.72 -1.19 -12.79
CA PRO A 223 16.11 0.22 -12.68
C PRO A 223 16.71 0.55 -11.31
N SER A 224 17.63 1.51 -11.30
CA SER A 224 18.17 2.11 -10.08
C SER A 224 17.04 2.71 -9.25
N HIS A 225 16.97 2.35 -7.98
CA HIS A 225 16.00 2.90 -7.04
C HIS A 225 16.54 2.86 -5.61
N ASN A 226 15.94 3.66 -4.73
CA ASN A 226 16.20 3.66 -3.31
C ASN A 226 14.89 3.97 -2.58
N TYR A 227 14.15 2.92 -2.25
CA TYR A 227 12.92 3.01 -1.47
C TYR A 227 13.22 2.85 0.01
N LEU A 228 12.58 3.67 0.83
CA LEU A 228 12.56 3.54 2.28
C LEU A 228 11.12 3.80 2.75
N TRP A 229 10.53 2.78 3.35
CA TRP A 229 9.23 2.87 3.99
C TRP A 229 9.40 3.02 5.51
N GLU A 230 8.59 3.89 6.08
CA GLU A 230 8.50 4.14 7.51
C GLU A 230 7.03 4.06 7.96
N PRO A 231 6.75 3.40 9.09
CA PRO A 231 5.40 3.28 9.62
C PRO A 231 4.91 4.59 10.21
N HIS A 232 3.61 4.82 10.08
CA HIS A 232 2.94 5.97 10.71
C HIS A 232 2.45 5.65 12.12
N GLU A 233 2.15 4.40 12.41
CA GLU A 233 1.62 3.95 13.71
C GLU A 233 2.75 3.83 14.74
N LYS A 234 2.51 4.41 15.94
CA LYS A 234 3.47 4.44 17.06
C LYS A 234 4.04 3.07 17.44
N GLU A 235 3.19 2.05 17.37
CA GLU A 235 3.54 0.65 17.67
C GLU A 235 4.64 0.09 16.76
N PHE A 236 4.85 0.71 15.60
CA PHE A 236 5.80 0.25 14.60
C PHE A 236 6.96 1.23 14.34
N TRP A 237 7.01 2.41 14.99
CA TRP A 237 7.99 3.49 14.72
C TRP A 237 9.47 3.04 14.71
N GLY A 238 9.82 1.98 15.43
CA GLY A 238 11.17 1.38 15.45
C GLY A 238 11.52 0.46 14.28
N MET A 239 10.60 0.24 13.33
CA MET A 239 10.78 -0.66 12.18
C MET A 239 10.80 0.15 10.88
N LYS A 240 11.92 0.13 10.14
CA LYS A 240 11.97 0.68 8.77
C LYS A 240 12.40 -0.42 7.83
N TYR A 241 11.82 -0.46 6.63
CA TYR A 241 12.30 -1.36 5.59
C TYR A 241 12.41 -0.63 4.27
N GLY A 242 13.38 -1.04 3.47
CA GLY A 242 13.76 -0.38 2.24
C GLY A 242 14.23 -1.37 1.21
N SER A 243 14.33 -0.93 -0.04
CA SER A 243 15.05 -1.67 -1.08
C SER A 243 15.80 -0.70 -1.95
N TYR A 244 17.02 -1.08 -2.31
CA TYR A 244 17.80 -0.31 -3.25
C TYR A 244 18.40 -1.20 -4.32
N VAL A 245 18.59 -0.60 -5.49
CA VAL A 245 19.38 -1.13 -6.58
C VAL A 245 20.33 -0.03 -7.02
N LYS A 246 21.62 -0.32 -6.92
CA LYS A 246 22.71 0.55 -7.38
C LYS A 246 23.51 -0.20 -8.43
N TRP A 247 23.91 0.50 -9.47
CA TRP A 247 24.72 -0.03 -10.55
C TRP A 247 26.07 0.67 -10.55
N SER A 248 27.15 -0.09 -10.76
CA SER A 248 28.50 0.47 -10.91
C SER A 248 29.28 -0.29 -11.99
N LEU A 249 30.23 0.40 -12.62
CA LEU A 249 31.22 -0.19 -13.49
C LEU A 249 32.51 -0.38 -12.68
N MET A 250 32.90 -1.63 -12.47
CA MET A 250 34.20 -1.97 -11.89
C MET A 250 35.23 -2.07 -13.00
N LEU A 251 36.23 -1.23 -12.92
CA LEU A 251 37.31 -1.09 -13.89
C LEU A 251 38.57 -1.73 -13.31
N ILE A 252 39.13 -2.70 -14.02
CA ILE A 252 40.27 -3.49 -13.59
C ILE A 252 41.38 -3.36 -14.65
N GLY A 253 42.45 -2.64 -14.30
CA GLY A 253 43.64 -2.51 -15.12
C GLY A 253 44.76 -3.42 -14.60
N LYS A 254 45.35 -4.26 -15.45
CA LYS A 254 46.56 -5.01 -15.10
C LYS A 254 47.79 -4.33 -15.70
N PRO A 255 48.73 -3.83 -14.88
CA PRO A 255 49.93 -3.17 -15.37
C PRO A 255 50.84 -4.12 -16.14
N LYS A 256 51.64 -3.56 -17.05
CA LYS A 256 52.79 -4.26 -17.62
C LYS A 256 53.81 -4.54 -16.51
N PRO A 257 54.62 -5.61 -16.61
CA PRO A 257 55.58 -5.99 -15.57
C PRO A 257 56.56 -4.87 -15.18
N GLU A 258 56.85 -3.96 -16.10
CA GLU A 258 57.74 -2.81 -15.95
C GLU A 258 57.19 -1.73 -15.00
N TYR A 259 55.86 -1.63 -14.87
CA TYR A 259 55.17 -0.58 -14.12
C TYR A 259 54.56 -1.08 -12.80
N GLY A 260 54.69 -2.37 -12.50
CA GLY A 260 54.20 -2.99 -11.26
C GLY A 260 53.47 -4.31 -11.49
N LYS A 261 53.07 -4.96 -10.39
CA LYS A 261 52.29 -6.22 -10.43
C LYS A 261 50.86 -6.07 -9.87
N GLU A 262 50.58 -4.97 -9.17
CA GLU A 262 49.28 -4.79 -8.52
C GLU A 262 48.22 -4.32 -9.53
N PRO A 263 47.05 -4.98 -9.60
CA PRO A 263 45.98 -4.56 -10.47
C PRO A 263 45.31 -3.30 -9.92
N ILE A 264 45.11 -2.32 -10.79
CA ILE A 264 44.32 -1.11 -10.48
C ILE A 264 42.85 -1.50 -10.51
N ARG A 265 42.11 -1.15 -9.46
CA ARG A 265 40.67 -1.41 -9.32
C ARG A 265 39.95 -0.17 -8.81
N PHE A 266 38.92 0.27 -9.52
CA PHE A 266 38.04 1.33 -9.04
C PHE A 266 36.62 1.15 -9.60
N GLU A 267 35.65 1.74 -8.91
CA GLU A 267 34.23 1.65 -9.26
C GLU A 267 33.68 3.01 -9.67
N VAL A 268 32.89 3.01 -10.74
CA VAL A 268 32.22 4.21 -11.26
C VAL A 268 30.71 3.99 -11.16
N PRO A 269 29.97 4.80 -10.38
CA PRO A 269 28.53 4.65 -10.29
C PRO A 269 27.86 5.02 -11.62
N ILE A 270 26.85 4.24 -12.01
CA ILE A 270 25.99 4.54 -13.17
C ILE A 270 24.52 4.40 -12.76
N THR A 271 23.64 4.99 -13.56
CA THR A 271 22.20 4.95 -13.32
C THR A 271 21.51 4.17 -14.43
N ILE A 272 20.68 3.19 -14.07
CA ILE A 272 19.82 2.48 -15.02
C ILE A 272 18.38 2.93 -14.84
N ILE A 273 17.77 3.46 -15.89
CA ILE A 273 16.36 3.93 -15.88
C ILE A 273 15.45 2.96 -16.64
N GLY A 274 14.19 2.88 -16.21
CA GLY A 274 13.17 2.05 -16.86
C GLY A 274 12.85 2.48 -18.30
N LYS A 275 12.19 1.60 -19.06
CA LYS A 275 11.68 1.95 -20.39
C LYS A 275 10.52 2.95 -20.25
N PRO A 276 10.45 3.99 -21.08
CA PRO A 276 9.24 4.81 -21.15
C PRO A 276 8.10 3.94 -21.68
N VAL A 277 6.94 4.04 -21.05
CA VAL A 277 5.69 3.47 -21.58
C VAL A 277 5.34 4.23 -22.85
N GLY A 278 4.93 3.52 -23.90
CA GLY A 278 4.45 4.13 -25.14
C GLY A 278 3.28 5.06 -24.87
N GLU A 279 3.15 6.11 -25.69
CA GLU A 279 2.08 7.12 -25.59
C GLU A 279 0.65 6.53 -25.60
N ASP A 280 0.48 5.27 -26.00
CA ASP A 280 -0.83 4.60 -26.05
C ASP A 280 -1.44 4.30 -24.67
N ASP A 281 -0.64 4.16 -23.59
CA ASP A 281 -1.16 3.93 -22.22
C ASP A 281 -1.28 5.23 -21.39
N LEU A 282 -0.63 6.31 -21.83
CA LEU A 282 -0.72 7.63 -21.17
C LEU A 282 -2.08 8.29 -21.41
N GLY A 283 -2.73 7.97 -22.53
CA GLY A 283 -4.09 8.46 -22.86
C GLY A 283 -5.19 7.89 -21.95
N ALA A 284 -4.97 6.73 -21.34
CA ALA A 284 -5.94 6.11 -20.43
C ALA A 284 -5.69 6.45 -18.95
N ALA A 285 -4.45 6.76 -18.56
CA ALA A 285 -4.06 6.83 -17.15
C ALA A 285 -3.89 8.25 -16.57
N LEU A 286 -3.77 9.30 -17.39
CA LEU A 286 -3.62 10.69 -16.91
C LEU A 286 -4.93 11.50 -16.94
N PHE A 287 -5.95 11.01 -17.65
CA PHE A 287 -7.25 11.66 -17.77
C PHE A 287 -8.42 10.67 -17.80
N SER A 288 -8.41 9.61 -16.97
CA SER A 288 -9.67 9.16 -16.41
C SER A 288 -10.18 10.30 -15.53
N LYS A 289 -10.92 11.23 -16.16
CA LYS A 289 -11.74 12.24 -15.49
C LYS A 289 -12.80 11.52 -14.67
N ASP A 290 -12.40 10.93 -13.56
CA ASP A 290 -13.20 11.07 -12.36
C ASP A 290 -12.75 12.38 -11.74
N THR A 291 -13.68 13.31 -11.69
CA THR A 291 -13.57 14.64 -11.10
C THR A 291 -12.75 14.61 -9.80
N ALA A 292 -11.46 14.90 -9.91
CA ALA A 292 -10.61 15.25 -8.78
C ALA A 292 -10.93 16.70 -8.35
N GLY A 293 -12.12 16.87 -7.78
CA GLY A 293 -12.25 17.83 -6.70
C GLY A 293 -11.62 17.18 -5.48
N ALA A 294 -10.81 17.92 -4.72
CA ALA A 294 -10.78 17.65 -3.28
C ALA A 294 -12.25 17.54 -2.84
N PRO A 295 -12.66 16.58 -1.98
CA PRO A 295 -13.98 16.64 -1.41
C PRO A 295 -14.03 17.97 -0.66
N SER A 296 -14.63 18.96 -1.31
CA SER A 296 -15.05 20.17 -0.65
C SER A 296 -15.90 19.67 0.49
N ILE A 297 -15.57 20.13 1.68
CA ILE A 297 -16.27 19.78 2.90
C ILE A 297 -17.77 20.19 2.78
N PHE A 298 -18.14 20.88 1.69
CA PHE A 298 -19.48 21.38 1.39
C PHE A 298 -19.98 21.26 -0.09
N ASP A 299 -19.26 20.66 -1.05
CA ASP A 299 -19.78 20.53 -2.44
C ASP A 299 -20.43 19.16 -2.71
N ASP A 300 -21.70 19.07 -2.31
CA ASP A 300 -22.86 18.66 -3.11
C ASP A 300 -23.94 18.24 -2.10
N VAL A 301 -24.49 19.24 -1.41
CA VAL A 301 -25.85 19.11 -0.87
C VAL A 301 -26.80 19.15 -2.07
N SER A 302 -26.74 18.11 -2.92
CA SER A 302 -27.69 17.97 -3.99
C SER A 302 -29.06 17.79 -3.34
N SER A 303 -29.99 18.64 -3.75
CA SER A 303 -31.42 18.62 -3.41
C SER A 303 -32.17 17.38 -3.94
N LYS A 304 -31.45 16.25 -4.14
CA LYS A 304 -31.96 14.93 -4.51
C LYS A 304 -31.65 13.82 -3.50
N PHE A 305 -31.03 14.12 -2.36
CA PHE A 305 -31.02 13.21 -1.21
C PHE A 305 -32.44 13.10 -0.63
N GLN A 306 -33.31 12.32 -1.28
CA GLN A 306 -34.41 11.70 -0.56
C GLN A 306 -33.77 10.93 0.57
N LYS A 307 -33.98 11.37 1.81
CA LYS A 307 -33.58 10.64 3.01
C LYS A 307 -34.18 9.23 2.84
N VAL A 308 -33.36 8.26 2.45
CA VAL A 308 -33.77 6.86 2.21
C VAL A 308 -34.23 6.25 3.53
N TYR A 309 -33.77 6.81 4.65
CA TYR A 309 -34.28 6.53 5.97
C TYR A 309 -34.48 7.81 6.79
N LYS A 310 -35.37 7.74 7.78
CA LYS A 310 -35.61 8.80 8.75
C LYS A 310 -35.61 8.22 10.16
N ILE A 311 -35.04 8.94 11.12
CA ILE A 311 -35.22 8.65 12.54
C ILE A 311 -36.61 9.17 12.96
N THR A 312 -37.49 8.27 13.41
CA THR A 312 -38.89 8.59 13.76
C THR A 312 -39.02 9.01 15.21
N SER A 313 -38.31 8.35 16.13
CA SER A 313 -38.23 8.74 17.53
C SER A 313 -36.89 8.36 18.14
N ILE A 314 -36.52 9.07 19.19
CA ILE A 314 -35.40 8.75 20.06
C ILE A 314 -35.95 8.82 21.48
N ASP A 315 -36.07 7.66 22.11
CA ASP A 315 -36.48 7.54 23.50
C ASP A 315 -35.21 7.32 24.34
N SER A 316 -34.97 8.19 25.31
CA SER A 316 -33.79 8.13 26.18
C SER A 316 -34.15 7.67 27.59
N ASP A 317 -33.43 6.67 28.07
CA ASP A 317 -33.36 6.22 29.46
C ASP A 317 -31.92 6.45 29.98
N ILE A 318 -31.71 6.40 31.30
CA ILE A 318 -30.50 6.84 32.01
C ILE A 318 -29.18 6.29 31.40
N GLU A 319 -29.19 5.10 30.81
CA GLU A 319 -28.02 4.50 30.13
C GLU A 319 -28.31 3.96 28.70
N LYS A 320 -29.50 4.22 28.15
CA LYS A 320 -29.96 3.60 26.90
C LYS A 320 -30.72 4.58 26.02
N TYR A 321 -30.40 4.59 24.74
CA TYR A 321 -31.15 5.30 23.71
C TYR A 321 -31.83 4.26 22.81
N SER A 322 -33.16 4.25 22.78
CA SER A 322 -33.93 3.51 21.79
C SER A 322 -34.21 4.41 20.60
N ILE A 323 -33.69 4.05 19.44
CA ILE A 323 -33.77 4.83 18.21
C ILE A 323 -34.66 4.06 17.24
N LYS A 324 -35.82 4.64 16.90
CA LYS A 324 -36.68 4.09 15.86
C LYS A 324 -36.30 4.69 14.53
N ILE A 325 -35.99 3.82 13.57
CA ILE A 325 -35.62 4.20 12.21
C ILE A 325 -36.64 3.65 11.23
N LYS A 326 -36.96 4.42 10.20
CA LYS A 326 -37.91 4.05 9.15
C LYS A 326 -37.27 4.08 7.79
N ASN A 327 -37.48 3.04 6.98
CA ASN A 327 -37.13 3.08 5.56
C ASN A 327 -38.19 3.94 4.84
N THR A 328 -37.78 5.09 4.33
CA THR A 328 -38.63 6.04 3.59
C THR A 328 -38.42 5.95 2.09
N SER A 329 -37.59 5.02 1.63
CA SER A 329 -37.44 4.73 0.21
C SER A 329 -38.63 3.94 -0.34
N LYS A 330 -38.77 3.95 -1.67
CA LYS A 330 -39.83 3.22 -2.37
C LYS A 330 -39.51 1.74 -2.57
N GLU A 331 -38.32 1.30 -2.15
CA GLU A 331 -37.78 -0.02 -2.43
C GLU A 331 -37.30 -0.69 -1.14
N ALA A 332 -37.20 -2.02 -1.15
CA ALA A 332 -36.60 -2.75 -0.06
C ALA A 332 -35.07 -2.60 -0.12
N LEU A 333 -34.45 -2.28 1.02
CA LEU A 333 -32.99 -2.21 1.14
C LEU A 333 -32.45 -3.57 1.58
N LEU A 334 -31.28 -3.95 1.06
CA LEU A 334 -30.65 -5.25 1.32
C LEU A 334 -29.29 -5.08 2.02
N GLY A 335 -29.04 -5.94 3.01
CA GLY A 335 -27.79 -6.01 3.78
C GLY A 335 -27.40 -4.67 4.39
N VAL A 336 -28.36 -4.03 5.05
CA VAL A 336 -28.21 -2.70 5.65
C VAL A 336 -27.44 -2.84 6.96
N SER A 337 -26.42 -2.01 7.17
CA SER A 337 -25.78 -1.82 8.47
C SER A 337 -26.00 -0.39 8.94
N VAL A 338 -26.49 -0.24 10.17
CA VAL A 338 -26.66 1.05 10.81
C VAL A 338 -25.67 1.12 11.97
N ASN A 339 -24.68 1.99 11.82
CA ASN A 339 -23.71 2.31 12.85
C ASN A 339 -24.20 3.52 13.64
N ILE A 340 -24.26 3.42 14.96
CA ILE A 340 -24.68 4.51 15.85
C ILE A 340 -23.53 4.85 16.80
N SER A 341 -23.13 6.11 16.80
CA SER A 341 -22.23 6.73 17.78
C SER A 341 -22.88 7.96 18.39
N GLY A 342 -22.46 8.34 19.59
CA GLY A 342 -22.87 9.58 20.25
C GLY A 342 -21.77 10.63 20.18
N LEU A 343 -22.15 11.90 20.16
CA LEU A 343 -21.23 13.03 20.19
C LEU A 343 -21.20 13.63 21.59
N GLN A 344 -20.03 13.82 22.17
CA GLN A 344 -19.83 14.46 23.47
C GLN A 344 -19.55 15.97 23.32
N GLU A 345 -19.70 16.73 24.41
CA GLU A 345 -19.21 18.12 24.48
C GLU A 345 -17.69 18.12 24.21
N GLY A 346 -17.27 18.72 23.09
CA GLY A 346 -15.87 18.71 22.62
C GLY A 346 -15.59 17.90 21.35
N LEU A 347 -16.61 17.47 20.60
CA LEU A 347 -16.50 16.76 19.30
C LEU A 347 -15.93 15.33 19.36
N PHE A 348 -15.87 14.71 20.54
CA PHE A 348 -15.46 13.31 20.66
C PHE A 348 -16.64 12.37 20.40
N GLU A 349 -16.44 11.36 19.54
CA GLU A 349 -17.42 10.31 19.30
C GLU A 349 -17.29 9.18 20.35
N THR A 350 -18.42 8.71 20.88
CA THR A 350 -18.48 7.56 21.78
C THR A 350 -18.34 6.25 21.00
N ALA A 351 -18.12 5.14 21.71
CA ALA A 351 -17.93 3.84 21.08
C ALA A 351 -19.14 3.49 20.18
N PRO A 352 -18.91 3.22 18.88
CA PRO A 352 -19.98 2.89 17.96
C PRO A 352 -20.59 1.52 18.26
N THR A 353 -21.90 1.39 18.06
CA THR A 353 -22.59 0.09 18.02
C THR A 353 -23.27 -0.07 16.68
N LEU A 354 -23.09 -1.25 16.08
CA LEU A 354 -23.60 -1.54 14.75
C LEU A 354 -24.73 -2.57 14.78
N THR A 355 -25.79 -2.31 14.00
CA THR A 355 -26.92 -3.23 13.82
C THR A 355 -27.11 -3.52 12.33
N GLY A 356 -27.14 -4.79 11.97
CA GLY A 356 -27.31 -5.27 10.60
C GLY A 356 -28.71 -5.84 10.35
N PHE A 357 -29.37 -5.36 9.31
CA PHE A 357 -30.64 -5.87 8.79
C PHE A 357 -30.40 -6.52 7.44
N HIS A 358 -30.81 -7.78 7.28
CA HIS A 358 -30.62 -8.47 6.00
C HIS A 358 -31.53 -7.87 4.91
N ARG A 359 -32.76 -7.54 5.28
CA ARG A 359 -33.76 -6.95 4.39
C ARG A 359 -34.59 -5.96 5.19
N TRP A 360 -34.76 -4.76 4.64
CA TRP A 360 -35.53 -3.68 5.26
C TRP A 360 -36.59 -3.16 4.29
N GLU A 361 -37.85 -3.50 4.53
CA GLU A 361 -38.95 -3.20 3.63
C GLU A 361 -39.29 -1.70 3.58
N ALA A 362 -39.83 -1.26 2.45
CA ALA A 362 -40.29 0.12 2.29
C ALA A 362 -41.38 0.45 3.33
N GLY A 363 -41.17 1.49 4.13
CA GLY A 363 -42.09 1.92 5.19
C GLY A 363 -41.97 1.15 6.51
N GLU A 364 -41.12 0.13 6.60
CA GLU A 364 -40.90 -0.64 7.82
C GLU A 364 -40.11 0.17 8.86
N GLU A 365 -40.51 0.07 10.12
CA GLU A 365 -39.84 0.69 11.26
C GLU A 365 -39.08 -0.37 12.06
N LYS A 366 -37.80 -0.10 12.30
CA LYS A 366 -36.91 -0.93 13.12
C LYS A 366 -36.46 -0.13 14.34
N GLU A 367 -36.27 -0.82 15.45
CA GLU A 367 -35.77 -0.25 16.70
C GLU A 367 -34.32 -0.67 16.90
N ILE A 368 -33.44 0.29 17.19
CA ILE A 368 -32.05 0.04 17.56
C ILE A 368 -31.80 0.56 18.97
N VAL A 369 -31.24 -0.30 19.82
CA VAL A 369 -30.87 0.06 21.18
C VAL A 369 -29.39 0.40 21.23
N TYR A 370 -29.09 1.65 21.58
CA TYR A 370 -27.74 2.15 21.79
C TYR A 370 -27.48 2.35 23.29
N ASN A 371 -26.57 1.55 23.85
CA ASN A 371 -26.24 1.64 25.27
C ASN A 371 -24.98 2.49 25.46
N THR A 372 -25.07 3.56 26.23
CA THR A 372 -23.92 4.39 26.60
C THR A 372 -24.10 4.95 28.01
N LYS A 373 -23.02 4.96 28.79
CA LYS A 373 -22.96 5.59 30.12
C LYS A 373 -22.49 7.04 30.06
N GLN A 374 -22.15 7.52 28.86
CA GLN A 374 -21.60 8.84 28.64
C GLN A 374 -22.72 9.80 28.24
N ASN A 375 -22.69 11.02 28.77
CA ASN A 375 -23.60 12.08 28.36
C ASN A 375 -23.27 12.50 26.93
N ILE A 376 -24.27 12.45 26.05
CA ILE A 376 -24.14 12.75 24.62
C ILE A 376 -25.07 13.89 24.24
N THR A 377 -24.62 14.77 23.35
CA THR A 377 -25.36 15.95 22.87
C THR A 377 -26.06 15.68 21.53
N ALA A 378 -25.55 14.74 20.74
CA ALA A 378 -26.14 14.31 19.48
C ALA A 378 -25.86 12.83 19.22
N LEU A 379 -26.71 12.20 18.41
CA LEU A 379 -26.48 10.88 17.86
C LEU A 379 -26.07 10.99 16.39
N ILE A 380 -25.01 10.29 16.03
CA ILE A 380 -24.56 10.12 14.65
C ILE A 380 -24.96 8.71 14.22
N SER A 381 -25.77 8.64 13.17
CA SER A 381 -26.16 7.40 12.52
C SER A 381 -25.53 7.36 11.14
N VAL A 382 -24.80 6.29 10.84
CA VAL A 382 -24.25 6.01 9.51
C VAL A 382 -24.89 4.73 8.99
N LEU A 383 -25.66 4.85 7.92
CA LEU A 383 -26.25 3.74 7.20
C LEU A 383 -25.38 3.38 6.01
N ASP A 384 -25.18 2.09 5.77
CA ASP A 384 -24.55 1.54 4.58
C ASP A 384 -25.33 0.30 4.11
N ASP A 385 -25.50 0.11 2.80
CA ASP A 385 -26.28 -0.98 2.20
C ASP A 385 -25.45 -1.79 1.18
N ASN A 386 -26.01 -2.88 0.67
CA ASN A 386 -25.30 -3.70 -0.33
C ASN A 386 -25.08 -2.96 -1.66
N SER A 387 -25.79 -1.86 -1.91
CA SER A 387 -25.61 -0.99 -3.08
C SER A 387 -24.53 0.09 -2.86
N GLN A 388 -23.80 0.03 -1.75
CA GLN A 388 -22.74 0.97 -1.36
C GLN A 388 -23.25 2.41 -1.12
N LYS A 389 -24.55 2.56 -0.82
CA LYS A 389 -25.12 3.87 -0.47
C LYS A 389 -24.86 4.14 0.99
N THR A 390 -23.94 5.06 1.25
CA THR A 390 -23.68 5.57 2.60
C THR A 390 -24.49 6.83 2.87
N ILE A 391 -25.17 6.87 4.02
CA ILE A 391 -25.88 8.07 4.48
C ILE A 391 -25.50 8.31 5.95
N ARG A 392 -24.99 9.51 6.24
CA ARG A 392 -24.69 9.96 7.60
C ARG A 392 -25.72 10.98 8.04
N ILE A 393 -26.40 10.73 9.15
CA ILE A 393 -27.35 11.64 9.77
C ILE A 393 -26.85 11.95 11.18
N GLN A 394 -26.75 13.23 11.51
CA GLN A 394 -26.56 13.71 12.87
C GLN A 394 -27.89 14.23 13.39
N THR A 395 -28.34 13.70 14.53
CA THR A 395 -29.58 14.12 15.18
C THR A 395 -29.26 14.67 16.56
N PRO A 396 -29.50 15.97 16.83
CA PRO A 396 -29.33 16.53 18.15
C PRO A 396 -30.31 15.87 19.11
N LEU A 397 -29.86 15.56 20.31
CA LEU A 397 -30.77 15.18 21.39
C LEU A 397 -31.38 16.47 21.92
N ALA A 398 -32.71 16.57 21.94
CA ALA A 398 -33.37 17.74 22.49
C ALA A 398 -32.92 17.88 23.94
N SER A 399 -32.35 19.03 24.27
CA SER A 399 -31.90 19.38 25.62
C SER A 399 -33.12 19.58 26.53
N ASN A 400 -33.73 18.49 26.95
CA ASN A 400 -34.51 18.46 28.19
C ASN A 400 -33.56 18.11 29.33
N PHE A 401 -32.58 18.99 29.56
CA PHE A 401 -31.89 19.03 30.84
C PHE A 401 -32.92 19.59 31.84
N PHE A 402 -33.40 18.74 32.75
CA PHE A 402 -34.01 19.20 33.99
C PHE A 402 -32.95 19.79 34.91
#